data_AF-X1GVV3-F1
#
_entry.id   AF-X1GVV3-F1
#
_cell.length_a   1.000
_cell.length_b   1.000
_cell.length_c   1.000
_cell.angle_alpha   90.00
_cell.angle_beta   90.00
_cell.angle_gamma   90.00
#
_symmetry.space_group_name_H-M   'P 1'
#
loop_
_entity.id
_entity.type
_entity.pdbx_description
1 polymer ?
#
loop_
_entity_poly.entity_id
_entity_poly.type
_entity_poly.pdbx_seq_one_letter_code
_entity_poly.pdbx_strand_id
1 'polypeptide(L)'
;GNLGSGIEREIEKMNRLREIADVVIDTSLLNSKELRMTITERMMSAVEKSKLLQISITSFGYKYGLPEGVDMVMDVRFLPNPFYNEELKDVDGRDKKVIDFVLCREETKEFLRMFEKMLDFLIPNYIAEGKSYLG
;
A
#
# COMPACT_ATOMS: atom_id res chain seq x y z
N GLY A 1 36.20 -24.52 -9.22
CA GLY A 1 36.19 -24.26 -7.76
C GLY A 1 34.96 -24.91 -7.18
N ASN A 2 35.08 -25.53 -6.00
CA ASN A 2 33.94 -26.08 -5.27
C ASN A 2 33.16 -24.91 -4.62
N LEU A 3 31.83 -24.99 -4.58
CA LEU A 3 30.94 -24.04 -3.89
C LEU A 3 31.44 -23.67 -2.48
N GLY A 4 31.92 -24.64 -1.70
CA GLY A 4 32.47 -24.39 -0.36
C GLY A 4 33.70 -23.46 -0.37
N SER A 5 34.66 -23.74 -1.26
CA SER A 5 35.85 -22.88 -1.42
C SER A 5 35.52 -21.48 -1.97
N GLY A 6 34.36 -21.32 -2.62
CA GLY A 6 33.83 -20.01 -3.02
C GLY A 6 33.31 -19.22 -1.83
N ILE A 7 32.48 -19.85 -0.99
CA ILE A 7 31.88 -19.24 0.20
C ILE A 7 32.94 -18.83 1.22
N GLU A 8 33.92 -19.69 1.51
CA GLU A 8 35.01 -19.37 2.45
C GLU A 8 35.77 -18.11 2.03
N ARG A 9 36.05 -17.99 0.73
CA ARG A 9 36.79 -16.87 0.16
C ARG A 9 35.97 -15.59 0.12
N GLU A 10 34.65 -15.69 0.03
CA GLU A 10 33.72 -14.57 0.16
C GLU A 10 33.67 -14.10 1.62
N ILE A 11 33.54 -15.01 2.58
CA ILE A 11 33.57 -14.70 4.02
C ILE A 11 34.87 -13.99 4.39
N GLU A 12 36.01 -14.50 3.95
CA GLU A 12 37.33 -13.90 4.22
C GLU A 12 37.41 -12.44 3.74
N LYS A 13 36.87 -12.15 2.54
CA LYS A 13 36.80 -10.78 2.01
C LYS A 13 35.83 -9.89 2.77
N MET A 14 34.73 -10.46 3.26
CA MET A 14 33.69 -9.73 3.99
C MET A 14 34.06 -9.47 5.46
N ASN A 15 35.02 -10.19 6.05
CA ASN A 15 35.43 -10.02 7.45
C ASN A 15 35.80 -8.57 7.80
N ARG A 16 36.57 -7.90 6.93
CA ARG A 16 36.96 -6.49 7.16
C ARG A 16 35.76 -5.55 7.16
N LEU A 17 34.76 -5.81 6.33
CA LEU A 17 33.51 -5.03 6.31
C LEU A 17 32.65 -5.33 7.54
N ARG A 18 32.64 -6.58 8.00
CA ARG A 18 31.93 -7.02 9.21
C ARG A 18 32.47 -6.35 10.48
N GLU A 19 33.79 -6.15 10.57
CA GLU A 19 34.44 -5.50 11.71
C GLU A 19 34.07 -4.01 11.87
N ILE A 20 33.75 -3.32 10.77
CA ILE A 20 33.42 -1.89 10.76
C ILE A 20 31.91 -1.63 10.65
N ALA A 21 31.08 -2.68 10.67
CA ALA A 21 29.64 -2.55 10.51
C ALA A 21 29.00 -2.10 11.83
N ASP A 22 28.16 -1.07 11.78
CA ASP A 22 27.38 -0.60 12.93
C ASP A 22 26.35 -1.66 13.39
N VAL A 23 25.84 -2.47 12.45
CA VAL A 23 24.84 -3.50 12.71
C VAL A 23 25.15 -4.76 11.91
N VAL A 24 25.16 -5.91 12.60
CA VAL A 24 25.21 -7.24 11.98
C VAL A 24 23.89 -7.96 12.26
N ILE A 25 23.26 -8.47 11.20
CA ILE A 25 22.02 -9.25 11.27
C ILE A 25 22.36 -10.68 10.88
N ASP A 26 22.12 -11.63 11.77
CA ASP A 26 22.22 -13.06 11.46
C ASP A 26 20.95 -13.52 10.76
N THR A 27 21.09 -13.91 9.49
CA THR A 27 19.96 -14.34 8.65
C THR A 27 19.80 -15.85 8.59
N SER A 28 20.60 -16.62 9.34
CA SER A 28 20.67 -18.09 9.23
C SER A 28 19.33 -18.80 9.49
N LEU A 29 18.47 -18.18 10.32
CA LEU A 29 17.16 -18.72 10.70
C LEU A 29 15.99 -17.82 10.27
N LEU A 30 16.26 -16.74 9.52
CA LEU A 30 15.24 -15.78 9.13
C LEU A 30 14.70 -16.12 7.74
N ASN A 31 13.38 -16.20 7.63
CA ASN A 31 12.73 -16.15 6.33
C ASN A 31 12.71 -14.71 5.79
N SER A 32 12.32 -14.53 4.53
CA SER A 32 12.34 -13.20 3.89
C SER A 32 11.47 -12.15 4.58
N LYS A 33 10.37 -12.55 5.23
CA LYS A 33 9.49 -11.62 5.97
C LYS A 33 10.14 -11.21 7.28
N GLU A 34 10.69 -12.15 8.03
CA GLU A 34 11.38 -11.90 9.31
C GLU A 34 12.63 -11.04 9.13
N LEU A 35 13.39 -11.26 8.05
CA LEU A 35 14.54 -10.43 7.72
C LEU A 35 14.12 -8.98 7.42
N ARG A 36 13.06 -8.79 6.62
CA ARG A 36 12.52 -7.44 6.34
C ARG A 36 12.07 -6.75 7.61
N MET A 37 11.32 -7.43 8.49
CA MET A 37 10.93 -6.87 9.77
C MET A 37 12.14 -6.49 10.63
N THR A 38 13.14 -7.36 10.72
CA THR A 38 14.36 -7.11 11.51
C THR A 38 15.12 -5.87 11.00
N ILE A 39 15.24 -5.70 9.69
CA ILE A 39 15.87 -4.53 9.06
C ILE A 39 15.05 -3.27 9.37
N THR A 40 13.74 -3.30 9.12
CA THR A 40 12.82 -2.18 9.41
C THR A 40 12.85 -1.79 10.88
N GLU A 41 12.91 -2.76 11.80
CA GLU A 41 12.93 -2.50 13.22
C GLU A 41 14.22 -1.83 13.70
N ARG A 42 15.37 -2.32 13.21
CA ARG A 42 16.69 -1.84 13.63
C ARG A 42 17.14 -0.57 12.93
N MET A 43 16.71 -0.34 11.69
CA MET A 43 17.25 0.73 10.85
C MET A 43 16.29 1.91 10.65
N MET A 44 14.97 1.72 10.81
CA MET A 44 14.00 2.78 10.57
C MET A 44 13.52 3.41 11.89
N SER A 45 13.48 4.74 11.92
CA SER A 45 12.83 5.52 12.98
C SER A 45 11.31 5.28 12.98
N ALA A 46 10.63 5.61 14.09
CA ALA A 46 9.17 5.50 14.18
C ALA A 46 8.44 6.30 13.08
N VAL A 47 9.00 7.44 12.65
CA VAL A 47 8.48 8.29 11.56
C VAL A 47 8.69 7.66 10.19
N GLU A 48 9.73 6.86 10.00
CA GLU A 48 9.95 6.11 8.76
C GLU A 48 9.07 4.86 8.72
N LYS A 49 8.81 4.23 9.87
CA LYS A 49 7.85 3.11 9.98
C LYS A 49 6.42 3.53 9.61
N SER A 50 6.03 4.78 9.85
CA SER A 50 4.72 5.30 9.39
C SER A 50 4.65 5.58 7.89
N LYS A 51 5.77 5.48 7.14
CA LYS A 51 5.84 5.63 5.68
C LYS A 51 5.96 4.29 4.94
N LEU A 52 5.71 3.18 5.63
CA LEU A 52 5.91 1.84 5.08
C LEU A 52 4.96 1.48 3.94
N LEU A 53 3.81 2.15 3.81
CA LEU A 53 2.83 1.89 2.76
C LEU A 53 2.48 3.17 2.01
N GLN A 54 2.76 3.20 0.71
CA GLN A 54 2.25 4.21 -0.21
C GLN A 54 0.90 3.75 -0.78
N ILE A 55 -0.14 4.57 -0.65
CA ILE A 55 -1.48 4.29 -1.19
C ILE A 55 -1.75 5.22 -2.36
N SER A 56 -2.13 4.65 -3.50
CA SER A 56 -2.63 5.39 -4.67
C SER A 56 -4.13 5.21 -4.79
N ILE A 57 -4.86 6.29 -5.02
CA ILE A 57 -6.32 6.26 -5.21
C ILE A 57 -6.60 6.79 -6.61
N THR A 58 -7.19 5.94 -7.45
CA THR A 58 -7.53 6.30 -8.83
C THR A 58 -9.00 6.02 -9.11
N SER A 59 -9.74 7.05 -9.49
CA SER A 59 -11.09 6.89 -10.02
C SER A 59 -11.03 6.46 -11.49
N PHE A 60 -11.78 5.44 -11.87
CA PHE A 60 -11.86 4.97 -13.27
C PHE A 60 -13.31 4.71 -13.68
N GLY A 61 -13.54 4.56 -14.98
CA GLY A 61 -14.84 4.14 -15.52
C GLY A 61 -14.73 2.78 -16.18
N TYR A 62 -15.59 1.82 -15.82
CA TYR A 62 -15.58 0.45 -16.37
C TYR A 62 -15.59 0.37 -17.90
N LYS A 63 -16.16 1.35 -18.60
CA LYS A 63 -16.12 1.43 -20.07
C LYS A 63 -14.70 1.53 -20.65
N TYR A 64 -13.72 1.92 -19.84
CA TYR A 64 -12.32 2.07 -20.22
C TYR A 64 -11.44 0.91 -19.70
N GLY A 65 -12.04 -0.11 -19.07
CA GLY A 65 -11.33 -1.21 -18.43
C GLY A 65 -10.87 -0.88 -17.00
N LEU A 66 -10.26 -1.88 -16.35
CA LEU A 66 -9.61 -1.70 -15.04
C LEU A 66 -8.23 -1.06 -15.26
N PRO A 67 -7.78 -0.14 -14.38
CA PRO A 67 -6.40 0.33 -14.41
C PRO A 67 -5.41 -0.83 -14.20
N GLU A 68 -4.23 -0.72 -14.78
CA GLU A 68 -3.16 -1.71 -14.56
C GLU A 68 -2.59 -1.58 -13.15
N GLY A 69 -2.20 -2.72 -12.56
CA GLY A 69 -1.53 -2.75 -11.26
C GLY A 69 -2.44 -2.39 -10.07
N VAL A 70 -3.76 -2.53 -10.20
CA VAL A 70 -4.71 -2.32 -9.10
C VAL A 70 -4.71 -3.52 -8.17
N ASP A 71 -4.59 -3.25 -6.87
CA ASP A 71 -4.70 -4.23 -5.81
C ASP A 71 -6.13 -4.35 -5.29
N MET A 72 -6.87 -3.24 -5.25
CA MET A 72 -8.24 -3.21 -4.74
C MET A 72 -9.16 -2.37 -5.63
N VAL A 73 -10.25 -2.99 -6.10
CA VAL A 73 -11.32 -2.31 -6.85
C VAL A 73 -12.55 -2.22 -5.99
N MET A 74 -13.11 -1.01 -5.88
CA MET A 74 -14.40 -0.79 -5.22
C MET A 74 -15.42 -0.28 -6.24
N ASP A 75 -16.44 -1.12 -6.52
CA ASP A 75 -17.51 -0.76 -7.46
C ASP A 75 -18.57 0.10 -6.78
N VAL A 76 -18.69 1.35 -7.22
CA VAL A 76 -19.63 2.34 -6.68
C VAL A 76 -20.82 2.62 -7.60
N ARG A 77 -21.06 1.80 -8.63
CA ARG A 77 -22.14 2.02 -9.62
C ARG A 77 -23.56 1.95 -9.03
N PHE A 78 -23.71 1.47 -7.80
CA PHE A 78 -24.98 1.49 -7.07
C PHE A 78 -25.33 2.88 -6.49
N LEU A 79 -24.36 3.80 -6.43
CA LEU A 79 -24.57 5.17 -5.96
C LEU A 79 -25.31 6.03 -7.00
N PRO A 80 -25.91 7.17 -6.58
CA PRO A 80 -26.55 8.10 -7.50
C PRO A 80 -25.60 8.56 -8.59
N ASN A 81 -26.01 8.41 -9.84
CA ASN A 81 -25.22 8.87 -10.97
C ASN A 81 -25.59 10.32 -11.33
N PRO A 82 -24.68 11.30 -11.13
CA PRO A 82 -24.94 12.71 -11.43
C PRO A 82 -25.16 13.00 -12.91
N PHE A 83 -24.75 12.09 -13.81
CA PHE A 83 -24.90 12.25 -15.26
C PHE A 83 -26.36 12.42 -15.73
N TYR A 84 -27.34 11.93 -14.95
CA TYR A 84 -28.76 12.07 -15.28
C TYR A 84 -29.37 13.41 -14.84
N ASN A 85 -28.61 14.25 -14.12
CA ASN A 85 -29.02 15.60 -13.77
C ASN A 85 -28.40 16.58 -14.78
N GLU A 86 -29.24 17.29 -15.53
CA GLU A 86 -28.79 18.23 -16.58
C GLU A 86 -27.82 19.29 -16.05
N GLU A 87 -28.00 19.75 -14.80
CA GLU A 87 -27.13 20.76 -14.19
C GLU A 87 -25.78 20.21 -13.72
N LEU A 88 -25.66 18.88 -13.56
CA LEU A 88 -24.46 18.21 -13.06
C LEU A 88 -23.69 17.44 -14.13
N LYS A 89 -24.27 17.32 -15.33
CA LYS A 89 -23.74 16.48 -16.41
C LYS A 89 -22.35 16.91 -16.89
N ASP A 90 -22.09 18.22 -16.91
CA ASP A 90 -20.86 18.82 -17.44
C ASP A 90 -19.83 19.17 -16.36
N VAL A 91 -20.09 18.83 -15.09
CA VAL A 91 -19.17 19.03 -13.96
C VAL A 91 -18.68 17.69 -13.42
N ASP A 92 -17.49 17.70 -12.83
CA ASP A 92 -16.87 16.49 -12.27
C ASP A 92 -17.05 16.37 -10.74
N GLY A 93 -16.66 15.22 -10.19
CA GLY A 93 -16.84 14.88 -8.77
C GLY A 93 -16.08 15.76 -7.78
N ARG A 94 -15.26 16.73 -8.23
CA ARG A 94 -14.61 17.71 -7.37
C ARG A 94 -15.48 18.95 -7.16
N ASP A 95 -16.50 19.14 -7.99
CA ASP A 95 -17.45 20.25 -7.84
C ASP A 95 -18.36 20.00 -6.64
N LYS A 96 -18.55 21.04 -5.82
CA LYS A 96 -19.39 20.97 -4.62
C LYS A 96 -20.81 20.51 -4.92
N LYS A 97 -21.39 20.89 -6.06
CA LYS A 97 -22.74 20.46 -6.44
C LYS A 97 -22.83 18.95 -6.66
N VAL A 98 -21.80 18.34 -7.23
CA VAL A 98 -21.72 16.89 -7.43
C VAL A 98 -21.50 16.19 -6.09
N ILE A 99 -20.62 16.73 -5.24
CA ILE A 99 -20.38 16.22 -3.88
C ILE A 99 -21.69 16.24 -3.07
N ASP A 100 -22.37 17.38 -3.02
CA ASP A 100 -23.62 17.55 -2.27
C ASP A 100 -24.72 16.63 -2.84
N PHE A 101 -24.79 16.45 -4.16
CA PHE A 101 -25.73 15.54 -4.81
C PHE A 101 -25.48 14.07 -4.42
N VAL A 102 -24.23 13.62 -4.44
CA VAL A 102 -23.89 12.23 -4.11
C VAL A 102 -24.04 11.97 -2.61
N LEU A 103 -23.62 12.93 -1.77
CA LEU A 103 -23.70 12.85 -0.31
C LEU A 103 -25.10 13.13 0.27
N CYS A 104 -26.08 13.58 -0.53
CA CYS A 104 -27.43 13.79 0.00
C CYS A 104 -28.13 12.48 0.40
N ARG A 105 -27.66 11.34 -0.12
CA ARG A 105 -28.19 10.01 0.18
C ARG A 105 -27.53 9.39 1.40
N GLU A 106 -28.34 8.83 2.28
CA GLU A 106 -27.87 8.14 3.48
C GLU A 106 -27.07 6.87 3.13
N GLU A 107 -27.43 6.18 2.05
CA GLU A 107 -26.70 4.99 1.57
C GLU A 107 -25.26 5.33 1.17
N THR A 108 -25.03 6.50 0.57
CA THR A 108 -23.67 6.98 0.24
C THR A 108 -22.87 7.21 1.51
N LYS A 109 -23.44 7.89 2.50
CA LYS A 109 -22.75 8.18 3.77
C LYS A 109 -22.43 6.90 4.53
N GLU A 110 -23.37 5.97 4.57
CA GLU A 110 -23.18 4.68 5.23
C GLU A 110 -22.12 3.84 4.51
N PHE A 111 -22.12 3.83 3.18
CA PHE A 111 -21.08 3.18 2.40
C PHE A 111 -19.69 3.75 2.71
N LEU A 112 -19.52 5.07 2.70
CA LEU A 112 -18.25 5.71 3.02
C LEU A 112 -17.77 5.32 4.43
N ARG A 113 -18.66 5.35 5.41
CA ARG A 113 -18.36 4.93 6.78
C ARG A 113 -17.91 3.47 6.88
N MET A 114 -18.56 2.56 6.14
CA MET A 114 -18.17 1.15 6.10
C MET A 114 -16.84 0.95 5.37
N PHE A 115 -16.63 1.68 4.28
CA PHE A 115 -15.41 1.60 3.49
C PHE A 115 -14.20 2.12 4.25
N GLU A 116 -14.33 3.25 4.96
CA GLU A 116 -13.29 3.77 5.86
C GLU A 116 -12.94 2.74 6.95
N LYS A 117 -13.93 2.15 7.61
CA LYS A 117 -13.69 1.08 8.60
C LYS A 117 -12.99 -0.14 8.02
N MET A 118 -13.30 -0.50 6.77
CA MET A 118 -12.62 -1.58 6.09
C MET A 118 -11.15 -1.22 5.83
N LEU A 119 -10.86 0.01 5.39
CA LEU A 119 -9.50 0.50 5.19
C LEU A 119 -8.71 0.55 6.51
N ASP A 120 -9.33 1.01 7.60
CA ASP A 120 -8.73 1.02 8.95
C ASP A 120 -8.30 -0.39 9.39
N PHE A 121 -9.07 -1.41 9.01
CA PHE A 121 -8.71 -2.79 9.26
C PHE A 121 -7.63 -3.31 8.30
N LEU A 122 -7.72 -3.02 7.00
CA LEU A 122 -6.85 -3.60 5.98
C LEU A 122 -5.44 -2.99 5.98
N ILE A 123 -5.33 -1.66 6.10
CA ILE A 123 -4.05 -0.93 5.98
C ILE A 123 -2.98 -1.46 6.95
N PRO A 124 -3.25 -1.63 8.26
CA PRO A 124 -2.27 -2.19 9.19
C PRO A 124 -1.85 -3.63 8.83
N ASN A 125 -2.79 -4.43 8.33
CA ASN A 125 -2.51 -5.81 7.92
C ASN A 125 -1.64 -5.87 6.65
N TYR A 126 -1.84 -4.98 5.68
CA TYR A 126 -0.96 -4.86 4.52
C TYR A 126 0.45 -4.42 4.90
N ILE A 127 0.58 -3.48 5.84
CA ILE A 127 1.89 -3.07 6.38
C ILE A 127 2.58 -4.27 7.06
N ALA A 128 1.85 -5.03 7.89
CA ALA A 128 2.39 -6.20 8.58
C ALA A 128 2.81 -7.33 7.62
N GLU A 129 2.14 -7.44 6.47
CA GLU A 129 2.53 -8.37 5.40
C GLU A 129 3.76 -7.87 4.61
N GLY A 130 4.14 -6.60 4.79
CA GLY A 130 5.30 -5.99 4.14
C GLY A 130 4.99 -5.41 2.77
N LYS A 131 3.72 -5.10 2.46
CA LYS A 131 3.39 -4.32 1.25
C LYS A 131 3.92 -2.90 1.39
N SER A 132 4.66 -2.46 0.38
CA SER A 132 5.17 -1.09 0.27
C SER A 132 4.29 -0.17 -0.57
N TYR A 133 3.41 -0.76 -1.39
CA TYR A 133 2.49 -0.04 -2.28
C TYR A 133 1.12 -0.72 -2.30
N LEU A 134 0.06 0.08 -2.31
CA LEU A 134 -1.32 -0.33 -2.52
C LEU A 134 -1.94 0.53 -3.62
N GLY A 135 -2.28 -0.10 -4.74
CA GLY A 135 -2.87 0.54 -5.93
C GLY A 135 -4.36 0.34 -6.12
#